data_AF-A0A928Y9K9-F1
#
_entry.id   AF-A0A928Y9K9-F1
#
_cell.length_a   1.000
_cell.length_b   1.000
_cell.length_c   1.000
_cell.angle_alpha   90.00
_cell.angle_beta   90.00
_cell.angle_gamma   90.00
#
_symmetry.space_group_name_H-M   'P 1'
#
loop_
_entity.id
_entity.type
_entity.pdbx_description
1 polymer ?
#
loop_
_entity_poly.entity_id
_entity_poly.type
_entity_poly.pdbx_seq_one_letter_code
_entity_poly.pdbx_strand_id
1 'polypeptide(L)'
;MLASSALFFRLGVKHLILPMGSPKMFAEGGLYGQRLVQWLVWGLAGDESLAYYQRTHWQVRMVMAGKQLPVLQEAAERVLEKTKEANGPFLWFVITPDFDQMWQWMGQAFVSGVNGRNEAVQALYGYAIPPAPLLISFGKPLISQDILPPLLYEEVQCYWTQQPGYSLTEECLRRILYDYAFLRGTWRADKTGRAEEAVHYRQAWENGPVLGLGQRLGPFWYPLAVSQPIADEGQE
;
A
#
# COMPACT_ATOMS: atom_id res chain seq x y z
N MET A 1 -8.83 11.06 -3.64
CA MET A 1 -7.70 10.69 -2.75
C MET A 1 -8.03 10.96 -1.29
N LEU A 2 -8.10 12.22 -0.82
CA LEU A 2 -8.28 12.55 0.60
C LEU A 2 -9.54 11.93 1.24
N ALA A 3 -10.67 11.94 0.54
CA ALA A 3 -11.89 11.29 1.03
C ALA A 3 -11.73 9.77 1.22
N SER A 4 -11.00 9.11 0.32
CA SER A 4 -10.66 7.69 0.41
C SER A 4 -9.72 7.45 1.61
N SER A 5 -8.70 8.28 1.82
CA SER A 5 -7.82 8.20 3.00
C SER A 5 -8.59 8.39 4.31
N ALA A 6 -9.55 9.33 4.32
CA ALA A 6 -10.38 9.59 5.49
C ALA A 6 -11.22 8.37 5.89
N LEU A 7 -11.67 7.58 4.92
CA LEU A 7 -12.39 6.34 5.19
C LEU A 7 -11.53 5.36 6.00
N PHE A 8 -10.26 5.15 5.64
CA PHE A 8 -9.34 4.28 6.41
C PHE A 8 -9.17 4.78 7.84
N PHE A 9 -8.94 6.08 8.01
CA PHE A 9 -8.74 6.68 9.33
C PHE A 9 -10.00 6.63 10.21
N ARG A 10 -11.20 6.79 9.64
CA ARG A 10 -12.46 6.58 10.37
C ARG A 10 -12.63 5.14 10.87
N LEU A 11 -12.06 4.17 10.17
CA LEU A 11 -12.05 2.76 10.57
C LEU A 11 -10.88 2.42 11.51
N GLY A 12 -10.15 3.42 12.01
CA GLY A 12 -9.15 3.24 13.07
C GLY A 12 -7.72 3.00 12.59
N VAL A 13 -7.46 3.01 11.27
CA VAL A 13 -6.11 2.90 10.71
C VAL A 13 -5.24 4.05 11.24
N LYS A 14 -4.03 3.74 11.70
CA LYS A 14 -3.09 4.74 12.28
C LYS A 14 -2.03 5.22 11.30
N HIS A 15 -1.60 4.36 10.39
CA HIS A 15 -0.64 4.68 9.34
C HIS A 15 -1.23 4.24 8.01
N LEU A 16 -1.38 5.17 7.07
CA LEU A 16 -1.76 4.88 5.70
C LEU A 16 -0.62 5.29 4.77
N ILE A 17 -0.13 4.34 3.98
CA ILE A 17 0.98 4.53 3.05
C ILE A 17 0.42 4.52 1.63
N LEU A 18 0.63 5.61 0.90
CA LEU A 18 0.15 5.80 -0.46
C LEU A 18 1.34 6.06 -1.40
N PRO A 19 1.69 5.10 -2.27
CA PRO A 19 2.54 5.36 -3.43
C PRO A 19 1.86 6.38 -4.36
N MET A 20 2.45 7.55 -4.49
CA MET A 20 1.91 8.64 -5.32
C MET A 20 2.74 8.90 -6.58
N GLY A 21 4.00 8.48 -6.61
CA GLY A 21 4.84 8.57 -7.79
C GLY A 21 5.80 7.39 -7.86
N SER A 22 5.93 6.78 -9.04
CA SER A 22 6.83 5.67 -9.28
C SER A 22 7.73 5.94 -10.48
N PRO A 23 8.87 5.24 -10.62
CA PRO A 23 9.81 5.52 -11.71
C PRO A 23 9.15 5.35 -13.09
N LYS A 24 8.20 4.42 -13.21
CA LYS A 24 7.42 4.22 -14.43
C LYS A 24 6.57 5.45 -14.78
N MET A 25 5.95 6.10 -13.80
CA MET A 25 5.20 7.33 -14.02
C MET A 25 6.10 8.48 -14.46
N PHE A 26 7.31 8.59 -13.90
CA PHE A 26 8.28 9.63 -14.27
C PHE A 26 8.94 9.37 -15.63
N ALA A 27 8.98 8.13 -16.09
CA ALA A 27 9.43 7.76 -17.42
C ALA A 27 8.36 8.02 -18.51
N GLU A 28 7.12 8.33 -18.14
CA GLU A 28 6.07 8.65 -19.11
C GLU A 28 6.38 9.94 -19.86
N GLY A 29 6.17 9.91 -21.18
CA GLY A 29 6.39 11.05 -22.06
C GLY A 29 5.19 11.98 -22.20
N GLY A 30 5.32 12.94 -23.13
CA GLY A 30 4.22 13.82 -23.55
C GLY A 30 3.68 14.73 -22.45
N LEU A 31 2.41 15.11 -22.56
CA LEU A 31 1.76 16.03 -21.63
C LEU A 31 1.67 15.48 -20.20
N TYR A 32 1.60 14.15 -20.04
CA TYR A 32 1.54 13.53 -18.73
C TYR A 32 2.86 13.74 -17.97
N GLY A 33 3.99 13.34 -18.58
CA GLY A 33 5.31 13.54 -17.98
C GLY A 33 5.59 15.01 -17.67
N GLN A 34 5.21 15.92 -18.58
CA GLN A 34 5.39 17.37 -18.41
C GLN A 34 4.60 17.95 -17.22
N ARG A 35 3.47 17.35 -16.85
CA ARG A 35 2.58 17.87 -15.80
C ARG A 35 2.63 17.08 -14.50
N LEU A 36 3.20 15.88 -14.50
CA LEU A 36 3.19 14.98 -13.36
C LEU A 36 3.67 15.66 -12.07
N VAL A 37 4.84 16.30 -12.10
CA VAL A 37 5.40 16.98 -10.92
C VAL A 37 4.46 18.08 -10.43
N GLN A 38 3.92 18.90 -11.34
CA GLN A 38 2.98 19.96 -10.98
C GLN A 38 1.72 19.40 -10.31
N TRP A 39 1.16 18.31 -10.85
CA TRP A 39 -0.02 17.65 -10.28
C TRP A 39 0.26 17.02 -8.92
N LEU A 40 1.44 16.43 -8.73
CA LEU A 40 1.86 15.92 -7.42
C LEU A 40 1.96 17.05 -6.39
N VAL A 41 2.63 18.15 -6.74
CA VAL A 41 2.75 19.32 -5.85
C VAL A 41 1.38 19.88 -5.51
N TRP A 42 0.53 20.11 -6.51
CA TRP A 42 -0.83 20.62 -6.32
C TRP A 42 -1.67 19.68 -5.46
N GLY A 43 -1.71 18.39 -5.78
CA GLY A 43 -2.57 17.43 -5.09
C GLY A 43 -2.10 17.07 -3.68
N LEU A 44 -0.79 17.08 -3.42
CA LEU A 44 -0.22 16.64 -2.14
C LEU A 44 0.08 17.81 -1.20
N ALA A 45 0.50 18.95 -1.74
CA ALA A 45 1.00 20.11 -0.99
C ALA A 45 0.35 21.44 -1.42
N GLY A 46 -0.71 21.41 -2.24
CA GLY A 46 -1.51 22.59 -2.56
C GLY A 46 -2.36 23.05 -1.38
N ASP A 47 -2.81 24.29 -1.44
CA ASP A 47 -3.49 24.97 -0.32
C ASP A 47 -4.73 24.21 0.18
N GLU A 48 -5.52 23.63 -0.73
CA GLU A 48 -6.69 22.82 -0.38
C GLU A 48 -6.32 21.57 0.43
N SER A 49 -5.27 20.87 0.01
CA SER A 49 -4.78 19.67 0.71
C SER A 49 -4.20 20.02 2.07
N LEU A 50 -3.39 21.09 2.15
CA LEU A 50 -2.82 21.57 3.41
C LEU A 50 -3.91 21.99 4.40
N ALA A 51 -4.89 22.77 3.95
CA ALA A 51 -6.03 23.18 4.77
C ALA A 51 -6.85 21.97 5.24
N TYR A 52 -7.00 20.94 4.39
CA TYR A 52 -7.64 19.69 4.77
C TYR A 52 -6.87 19.00 5.90
N TYR A 53 -5.56 18.79 5.75
CA TYR A 53 -4.74 18.11 6.76
C TYR A 53 -4.77 18.82 8.11
N GLN A 54 -4.72 20.15 8.11
CA GLN A 54 -4.79 20.96 9.32
C GLN A 54 -6.14 20.80 10.02
N ARG A 55 -7.25 20.86 9.27
CA ARG A 55 -8.60 20.67 9.82
C ARG A 55 -8.81 19.26 10.39
N THR A 56 -8.20 18.25 9.79
CA THR A 56 -8.32 16.86 10.24
C THR A 56 -7.23 16.43 11.22
N HIS A 57 -6.29 17.31 11.53
CA HIS A 57 -5.12 17.04 12.36
C HIS A 57 -4.32 15.80 11.90
N TRP A 58 -4.24 15.55 10.59
CA TRP A 58 -3.45 14.43 10.07
C TRP A 58 -1.97 14.77 10.09
N GLN A 59 -1.14 13.81 10.50
CA GLN A 59 0.31 13.91 10.39
C GLN A 59 0.70 13.46 8.98
N VAL A 60 1.18 14.37 8.13
CA VAL A 60 1.43 14.05 6.72
C VAL A 60 2.91 14.13 6.42
N ARG A 61 3.45 13.12 5.73
CA ARG A 61 4.85 13.06 5.34
C ARG A 61 4.96 12.68 3.87
N MET A 62 5.80 13.42 3.14
CA MET A 62 6.24 13.03 1.81
C MET A 62 7.65 12.45 1.95
N VAL A 63 7.80 11.17 1.64
CA VAL A 63 9.08 10.45 1.76
C VAL A 63 9.58 10.05 0.38
N MET A 64 10.90 9.91 0.28
CA MET A 64 11.62 9.61 -0.97
C MET A 64 11.42 10.65 -2.09
N ALA A 65 10.82 11.82 -1.79
CA ALA A 65 10.79 12.97 -2.69
C ALA A 65 12.22 13.38 -3.07
N GLY A 66 12.70 12.86 -4.19
CA GLY A 66 14.12 12.78 -4.48
C GLY A 66 14.85 14.11 -4.48
N LYS A 67 16.13 14.10 -4.07
CA LYS A 67 17.04 15.26 -4.18
C LYS A 67 17.15 15.82 -5.61
N GLN A 68 16.84 14.99 -6.60
CA GLN A 68 16.86 15.34 -8.02
C GLN A 68 15.66 16.20 -8.46
N LEU A 69 14.62 16.31 -7.63
CA LEU A 69 13.42 17.11 -7.90
C LEU A 69 13.20 18.13 -6.78
N PRO A 70 13.94 19.26 -6.77
CA PRO A 70 13.87 20.27 -5.71
C PRO A 70 12.44 20.74 -5.41
N VAL A 71 11.60 20.86 -6.44
CA VAL A 71 10.18 21.26 -6.28
C VAL A 71 9.39 20.29 -5.39
N LEU A 72 9.67 18.98 -5.47
CA LEU A 72 9.01 17.99 -4.60
C LEU A 72 9.58 18.01 -3.18
N GLN A 73 10.86 18.36 -3.02
CA GLN A 73 11.46 18.57 -1.71
C GLN A 73 10.85 19.78 -1.00
N GLU A 74 10.71 20.92 -1.68
CA GLU A 74 10.03 22.11 -1.16
C GLU A 74 8.57 21.81 -0.78
N ALA A 75 7.88 21.00 -1.59
CA ALA A 75 6.53 20.54 -1.28
C ALA A 75 6.50 19.68 0.00
N ALA A 76 7.47 18.76 0.16
CA ALA A 76 7.60 17.92 1.34
C ALA A 76 7.84 18.75 2.62
N GLU A 77 8.73 19.74 2.56
CA GLU A 77 9.03 20.66 3.65
C GLU A 77 7.80 21.49 4.05
N ARG A 78 7.03 21.97 3.06
CA ARG A 78 5.78 22.70 3.30
C ARG A 78 4.73 21.83 4.00
N VAL A 79 4.56 20.58 3.56
CA VAL A 79 3.64 19.62 4.18
C VAL A 79 4.08 19.31 5.61
N LEU A 80 5.38 19.08 5.84
CA LEU A 80 5.93 18.85 7.16
C LEU A 80 5.63 20.04 8.09
N GLU A 81 5.97 21.25 7.69
CA GLU A 81 5.78 22.45 8.49
C GLU A 81 4.31 22.67 8.87
N LYS A 82 3.38 22.45 7.94
CA LYS A 82 1.94 22.63 8.19
C LYS A 82 1.31 21.54 9.05
N THR A 83 1.98 20.38 9.20
CA THR A 83 1.44 19.21 9.91
C THR A 83 2.33 18.74 11.07
N LYS A 84 3.37 19.50 11.45
CA LYS A 84 4.33 19.10 12.49
C LYS A 84 3.69 18.98 13.89
N GLU A 85 2.73 19.85 14.19
CA GLU A 85 1.99 19.87 15.46
C GLU A 85 0.73 19.00 15.43
N ALA A 86 0.47 18.31 14.32
CA ALA A 86 -0.70 17.45 14.20
C ALA A 86 -0.54 16.20 15.10
N ASN A 87 -1.63 15.74 15.71
CA ASN A 87 -1.64 14.62 16.65
C ASN A 87 -2.56 13.47 16.22
N GLY A 88 -3.10 13.52 15.00
CA GLY A 88 -3.94 12.49 14.42
C GLY A 88 -3.15 11.38 13.71
N PRO A 89 -3.81 10.58 12.86
CA PRO A 89 -3.18 9.47 12.16
C PRO A 89 -2.15 9.97 11.12
N PHE A 90 -1.25 9.07 10.73
CA PHE A 90 -0.23 9.35 9.73
C PHE A 90 -0.68 9.00 8.30
N LEU A 91 -0.46 9.94 7.39
CA LEU A 91 -0.55 9.76 5.95
C LEU A 91 0.84 9.91 5.32
N TRP A 92 1.34 8.82 4.73
CA TRP A 92 2.66 8.77 4.10
C TRP A 92 2.48 8.78 2.58
N PHE A 93 2.94 9.82 1.92
CA PHE A 93 3.08 9.84 0.48
C PHE A 93 4.48 9.37 0.09
N VAL A 94 4.53 8.27 -0.65
CA VAL A 94 5.77 7.70 -1.15
C VAL A 94 5.92 8.11 -2.61
N ILE A 95 7.02 8.78 -2.92
CA ILE A 95 7.33 9.22 -4.27
C ILE A 95 8.71 8.69 -4.58
N THR A 96 8.82 7.81 -5.57
CA THR A 96 10.10 7.21 -5.98
C THR A 96 10.33 7.58 -7.44
N PRO A 97 11.06 8.68 -7.73
CA PRO A 97 11.37 9.07 -9.11
C PRO A 97 12.26 8.07 -9.84
N ASP A 98 13.13 7.39 -9.10
CA ASP A 98 14.14 6.48 -9.60
C ASP A 98 14.33 5.31 -8.61
N PHE A 99 14.51 4.09 -9.13
CA PHE A 99 14.70 2.91 -8.30
C PHE A 99 16.03 2.96 -7.53
N ASP A 100 17.10 3.47 -8.15
CA ASP A 100 18.42 3.52 -7.51
C ASP A 100 18.42 4.50 -6.33
N GLN A 101 17.66 5.59 -6.44
CA GLN A 101 17.51 6.56 -5.35
C GLN A 101 16.94 5.93 -4.08
N MET A 102 15.98 5.01 -4.19
CA MET A 102 15.43 4.31 -3.03
C MET A 102 16.47 3.41 -2.35
N TRP A 103 17.32 2.73 -3.13
CA TRP A 103 18.43 1.94 -2.59
C TRP A 103 19.51 2.82 -1.95
N GLN A 104 19.85 3.95 -2.57
CA GLN A 104 20.79 4.92 -2.01
C GLN A 104 20.28 5.52 -0.69
N TRP A 105 18.98 5.84 -0.63
CA TRP A 105 18.33 6.35 0.57
C TRP A 105 18.42 5.32 1.71
N MET A 106 18.10 4.06 1.44
CA MET A 106 18.29 2.98 2.44
C MET A 106 19.75 2.79 2.84
N GLY A 107 20.67 2.77 1.86
CA GLY A 107 22.09 2.57 2.10
C GLY A 107 22.68 3.61 3.04
N GLN A 108 22.23 4.87 2.95
CA GLN A 108 22.64 5.95 3.86
C GLN A 108 22.34 5.64 5.34
N ALA A 109 21.20 5.00 5.65
CA ALA A 109 20.88 4.63 7.02
C ALA A 109 21.79 3.51 7.55
N PHE A 110 22.11 2.50 6.74
CA PHE A 110 23.00 1.43 7.21
C PHE A 110 24.44 1.89 7.37
N VAL A 111 24.91 2.79 6.50
CA VAL A 111 26.25 3.40 6.62
C VAL A 111 26.38 4.28 7.87
N SER A 112 25.28 4.86 8.37
CA SER A 112 25.31 5.66 9.61
C SER A 112 25.34 4.82 10.91
N GLY A 113 25.52 3.50 10.80
CA GLY A 113 25.70 2.60 11.95
C GLY A 113 24.39 2.07 12.54
N VAL A 114 23.28 2.21 11.82
CA VAL A 114 21.98 1.65 12.21
C VAL A 114 22.01 0.12 12.20
N ASN A 115 21.60 -0.48 13.32
CA ASN A 115 21.64 -1.92 13.53
C ASN A 115 20.22 -2.50 13.67
N GLY A 116 19.58 -2.69 12.52
CA GLY A 116 18.32 -3.43 12.41
C GLY A 116 17.16 -2.62 11.83
N ARG A 117 16.06 -3.32 11.54
CA ARG A 117 14.89 -2.77 10.83
C ARG A 117 14.29 -1.56 11.56
N ASN A 118 14.03 -1.66 12.86
CA ASN A 118 13.31 -0.61 13.60
C ASN A 118 14.11 0.69 13.68
N GLU A 119 15.42 0.58 13.94
CA GLU A 119 16.33 1.72 13.90
C GLU A 119 16.40 2.32 12.48
N ALA A 120 16.40 1.48 11.44
CA ALA A 120 16.44 1.96 10.05
C ALA A 120 15.16 2.69 9.67
N VAL A 121 13.99 2.18 10.11
CA VAL A 121 12.71 2.86 9.92
C VAL A 121 12.70 4.22 10.64
N GLN A 122 13.12 4.27 11.90
CA GLN A 122 13.22 5.53 12.65
C GLN A 122 14.17 6.53 11.99
N ALA A 123 15.33 6.08 11.51
CA ALA A 123 16.32 6.93 10.85
C ALA A 123 15.84 7.47 9.49
N LEU A 124 15.17 6.62 8.69
CA LEU A 124 14.75 6.96 7.34
C LEU A 124 13.44 7.75 7.30
N TYR A 125 12.47 7.36 8.11
CA TYR A 125 11.12 7.96 8.11
C TYR A 125 10.92 9.00 9.22
N GLY A 126 11.83 9.09 10.18
CA GLY A 126 11.75 9.98 11.34
C GLY A 126 10.81 9.49 12.45
N TYR A 127 10.19 8.33 12.28
CA TYR A 127 9.18 7.77 13.18
C TYR A 127 9.28 6.25 13.25
N ALA A 128 8.88 5.69 14.38
CA ALA A 128 8.71 4.25 14.53
C ALA A 128 7.40 3.84 13.83
N ILE A 129 7.54 3.21 12.67
CA ILE A 129 6.41 2.72 11.88
C ILE A 129 6.38 1.19 11.96
N PRO A 130 5.26 0.57 12.41
CA PRO A 130 5.14 -0.88 12.40
C PRO A 130 5.14 -1.40 10.95
N PRO A 131 5.53 -2.67 10.72
CA PRO A 131 5.34 -3.29 9.41
C PRO A 131 3.86 -3.21 8.97
N ALA A 132 3.61 -2.92 7.70
CA ALA A 132 2.28 -2.93 7.13
C ALA A 132 1.83 -4.39 6.95
N PRO A 133 0.73 -4.81 7.60
CA PRO A 133 0.24 -6.18 7.48
C PRO A 133 -0.75 -6.37 6.32
N LEU A 134 -1.17 -5.27 5.69
CA LEU A 134 -2.25 -5.23 4.70
C LEU A 134 -1.87 -4.33 3.53
N LEU A 135 -1.99 -4.86 2.31
CA LEU A 135 -1.92 -4.11 1.06
C LEU A 135 -3.27 -4.18 0.35
N ILE A 136 -3.84 -3.02 0.05
CA ILE A 136 -5.02 -2.90 -0.83
C ILE A 136 -4.57 -2.16 -2.09
N SER A 137 -4.67 -2.83 -3.23
CA SER A 137 -4.29 -2.28 -4.53
C SER A 137 -5.40 -2.52 -5.56
N PHE A 138 -5.17 -2.14 -6.80
CA PHE A 138 -6.15 -2.29 -7.87
C PHE A 138 -5.55 -2.70 -9.21
N GLY A 139 -6.38 -3.29 -10.06
CA GLY A 139 -6.00 -3.79 -11.37
C GLY A 139 -5.20 -5.09 -11.27
N LYS A 140 -3.98 -5.07 -11.80
CA LYS A 140 -3.14 -6.28 -11.89
C LYS A 140 -2.56 -6.64 -10.53
N PRO A 141 -2.64 -7.91 -10.09
CA PRO A 141 -1.97 -8.36 -8.88
C PRO A 141 -0.46 -8.37 -9.08
N LEU A 142 0.17 -7.27 -8.69
CA LEU A 142 1.61 -7.06 -8.79
C LEU A 142 2.10 -6.37 -7.52
N ILE A 143 3.27 -6.82 -7.05
CA ILE A 143 4.06 -6.13 -6.03
C ILE A 143 5.36 -5.70 -6.69
N SER A 144 5.74 -4.46 -6.46
CA SER A 144 7.01 -3.90 -6.89
C SER A 144 7.55 -2.96 -5.81
N GLN A 145 8.83 -2.60 -5.92
CA GLN A 145 9.54 -1.83 -4.90
C GLN A 145 8.95 -0.42 -4.70
N ASP A 146 8.26 0.10 -5.71
CA ASP A 146 7.53 1.37 -5.67
C ASP A 146 6.13 1.26 -5.05
N ILE A 147 5.60 0.05 -4.81
CA ILE A 147 4.28 -0.18 -4.21
C ILE A 147 4.37 -0.39 -2.70
N LEU A 148 5.32 -1.22 -2.25
CA LEU A 148 5.57 -1.48 -0.85
C LEU A 148 6.92 -0.86 -0.47
N PRO A 149 6.93 0.26 0.27
CA PRO A 149 8.17 0.88 0.68
C PRO A 149 9.05 -0.09 1.45
N PRO A 150 10.36 -0.11 1.18
CA PRO A 150 11.26 -0.99 1.89
C PRO A 150 11.17 -0.82 3.40
N LEU A 151 11.45 -1.93 4.10
CA LEU A 151 11.43 -2.02 5.56
C LEU A 151 10.04 -1.87 6.18
N LEU A 152 8.97 -1.51 5.45
CA LEU A 152 7.63 -1.36 6.01
C LEU A 152 6.73 -2.57 5.79
N TYR A 153 7.30 -3.76 5.61
CA TYR A 153 6.54 -4.99 5.46
C TYR A 153 7.31 -6.20 6.02
N GLU A 154 6.55 -7.22 6.44
CA GLU A 154 7.06 -8.53 6.85
C GLU A 154 6.18 -9.62 6.21
N GLU A 155 5.02 -9.90 6.80
CA GLU A 155 3.95 -10.72 6.21
C GLU A 155 2.79 -9.81 5.79
N VAL A 156 2.52 -9.72 4.49
CA VAL A 156 1.52 -8.81 3.94
C VAL A 156 0.38 -9.58 3.31
N GLN A 157 -0.83 -9.38 3.86
CA GLN A 157 -2.04 -9.84 3.22
C GLN A 157 -2.44 -8.88 2.10
N CYS A 158 -2.58 -9.39 0.89
CA CYS A 158 -2.82 -8.55 -0.28
C CYS A 158 -4.24 -8.74 -0.81
N TYR A 159 -4.85 -7.62 -1.22
CA TYR A 159 -6.15 -7.54 -1.86
C TYR A 159 -6.06 -6.66 -3.09
N TRP A 160 -6.66 -7.11 -4.19
CA TRP A 160 -6.73 -6.35 -5.43
C TRP A 160 -8.18 -6.15 -5.83
N THR A 161 -8.56 -4.89 -6.03
CA THR A 161 -9.88 -4.51 -6.55
C THR A 161 -9.77 -4.23 -8.05
N GLN A 162 -10.83 -4.43 -8.83
CA GLN A 162 -10.81 -4.03 -10.24
C GLN A 162 -11.05 -2.52 -10.41
N GLN A 163 -11.77 -1.90 -9.48
CA GLN A 163 -12.05 -0.47 -9.52
C GLN A 163 -10.79 0.33 -9.14
N PRO A 164 -10.53 1.48 -9.78
CA PRO A 164 -9.43 2.35 -9.39
C PRO A 164 -9.51 2.74 -7.92
N GLY A 165 -8.36 2.88 -7.26
CA GLY A 165 -8.27 3.03 -5.79
C GLY A 165 -9.09 4.17 -5.16
N TYR A 166 -9.48 5.19 -5.92
CA TYR A 166 -10.36 6.26 -5.42
C TYR A 166 -11.84 5.89 -5.32
N SER A 167 -12.24 4.74 -5.84
CA SER A 167 -13.64 4.27 -5.89
C SER A 167 -13.97 3.28 -4.77
N LEU A 168 -13.04 3.02 -3.85
CA LEU A 168 -13.24 2.08 -2.76
C LEU A 168 -14.38 2.56 -1.85
N THR A 169 -15.46 1.78 -1.80
CA THR A 169 -16.59 2.05 -0.91
C THR A 169 -16.31 1.59 0.51
N GLU A 170 -17.02 2.16 1.48
CA GLU A 170 -16.93 1.71 2.88
C GLU A 170 -17.31 0.24 3.05
N GLU A 171 -18.34 -0.22 2.33
CA GLU A 171 -18.76 -1.62 2.35
C GLU A 171 -17.65 -2.56 1.85
N CYS A 172 -17.03 -2.24 0.72
CA CYS A 172 -15.94 -3.04 0.15
C CYS A 172 -14.74 -3.08 1.11
N LEU A 173 -14.37 -1.93 1.67
CA LEU A 173 -13.28 -1.87 2.65
C LEU A 173 -13.60 -2.68 3.91
N ARG A 174 -14.82 -2.61 4.45
CA ARG A 174 -15.22 -3.41 5.62
C ARG A 174 -15.16 -4.91 5.34
N ARG A 175 -15.53 -5.37 4.14
CA ARG A 175 -15.38 -6.78 3.74
C ARG A 175 -13.93 -7.22 3.70
N ILE A 176 -13.04 -6.39 3.14
CA ILE A 176 -11.60 -6.65 3.13
C ILE A 176 -11.04 -6.73 4.56
N LEU A 177 -11.40 -5.76 5.41
CA LEU A 177 -10.94 -5.72 6.80
C LEU A 177 -11.47 -6.90 7.63
N TYR A 178 -12.70 -7.36 7.34
CA TYR A 178 -13.26 -8.55 7.98
C TYR A 178 -12.49 -9.83 7.60
N ASP A 179 -12.24 -10.05 6.31
CA ASP A 179 -11.43 -11.18 5.84
C ASP A 179 -10.04 -11.16 6.49
N TYR A 180 -9.40 -10.00 6.46
CA TYR A 180 -8.08 -9.75 7.04
C TYR A 180 -8.00 -10.09 8.53
N ALA A 181 -8.99 -9.62 9.32
CA ALA A 181 -8.96 -9.73 10.76
C ALA A 181 -9.49 -11.06 11.30
N PHE A 182 -10.44 -11.70 10.61
CA PHE A 182 -11.20 -12.83 11.17
C PHE A 182 -11.12 -14.13 10.38
N LEU A 183 -10.82 -14.10 9.07
CA LEU A 183 -10.87 -15.30 8.22
C LEU A 183 -9.48 -15.83 7.85
N ARG A 184 -8.53 -14.93 7.60
CA ARG A 184 -7.19 -15.29 7.07
C ARG A 184 -6.30 -16.05 8.05
N GLY A 185 -6.49 -15.82 9.33
CA GLY A 185 -5.66 -16.42 10.38
C GLY A 185 -5.93 -17.92 10.51
N THR A 186 -5.11 -18.75 9.87
CA THR A 186 -5.19 -20.21 10.00
C THR A 186 -4.10 -20.81 10.90
N TRP A 187 -3.27 -19.98 11.52
CA TRP A 187 -2.22 -20.46 12.40
C TRP A 187 -2.81 -21.00 13.71
N ARG A 188 -2.33 -22.18 14.12
CA ARG A 188 -2.54 -22.76 15.45
C ARG A 188 -1.23 -23.40 15.90
N ALA A 189 -0.93 -23.31 17.20
CA ALA A 189 0.30 -23.85 17.79
C ALA A 189 0.38 -25.38 17.62
N ASP A 190 -0.70 -26.08 17.94
CA ASP A 190 -0.85 -27.51 17.68
C ASP A 190 -1.47 -27.75 16.30
N LYS A 191 -0.70 -28.37 15.41
CA LYS A 191 -1.13 -28.69 14.04
C LYS A 191 -1.53 -30.15 13.87
N THR A 192 -1.57 -30.94 14.94
CA THR A 192 -2.04 -32.34 14.91
C THR A 192 -3.45 -32.41 14.29
N GLY A 193 -3.69 -33.41 13.44
CA GLY A 193 -4.99 -33.58 12.75
C GLY A 193 -5.25 -32.62 11.58
N ARG A 194 -4.42 -31.58 11.38
CA ARG A 194 -4.68 -30.56 10.34
C ARG A 194 -4.57 -31.11 8.93
N ALA A 195 -3.64 -32.03 8.69
CA ALA A 195 -3.45 -32.62 7.37
C ALA A 195 -4.62 -33.54 7.02
N GLU A 196 -5.11 -34.29 8.01
CA GLU A 196 -6.27 -35.16 7.91
C GLU A 196 -7.54 -34.37 7.62
N GLU A 197 -7.77 -33.26 8.34
CA GLU A 197 -8.84 -32.30 8.05
C GLU A 197 -8.76 -31.75 6.61
N ALA A 198 -7.55 -31.46 6.12
CA ALA A 198 -7.34 -30.93 4.77
C ALA A 198 -7.65 -31.94 3.66
N VAL A 199 -7.61 -33.25 3.93
CA VAL A 199 -8.00 -34.29 2.95
C VAL A 199 -9.47 -34.21 2.60
N HIS A 200 -10.35 -33.80 3.53
CA HIS A 200 -11.77 -33.59 3.23
C HIS A 200 -12.00 -32.49 2.18
N TYR A 201 -11.03 -31.60 2.01
CA TYR A 201 -11.08 -30.51 1.04
C TYR A 201 -10.09 -30.72 -0.10
N ARG A 202 -9.72 -31.98 -0.39
CA ARG A 202 -8.71 -32.33 -1.39
C ARG A 202 -8.93 -31.67 -2.74
N GLN A 203 -10.16 -31.76 -3.26
CA GLN A 203 -10.51 -31.15 -4.54
C GLN A 203 -10.25 -29.63 -4.55
N ALA A 204 -10.42 -28.96 -3.41
CA ALA A 204 -10.27 -27.51 -3.31
C ALA A 204 -8.84 -27.02 -3.46
N TRP A 205 -7.83 -27.82 -3.07
CA TRP A 205 -6.43 -27.44 -3.23
C TRP A 205 -5.73 -28.14 -4.40
N GLU A 206 -6.18 -29.31 -4.84
CA GLU A 206 -5.65 -29.98 -6.03
C GLU A 206 -6.15 -29.35 -7.34
N ASN A 207 -7.43 -28.96 -7.38
CA ASN A 207 -8.06 -28.28 -8.53
C ASN A 207 -8.37 -26.82 -8.23
N GLY A 208 -7.67 -26.25 -7.25
CA GLY A 208 -7.88 -24.89 -6.79
C GLY A 208 -7.62 -23.85 -7.88
N PRO A 209 -8.27 -22.68 -7.80
CA PRO A 209 -8.06 -21.60 -8.74
C PRO A 209 -6.62 -21.05 -8.62
N VAL A 210 -6.02 -20.71 -9.76
CA VAL A 210 -4.78 -19.93 -9.77
C VAL A 210 -5.12 -18.45 -9.65
N LEU A 211 -4.83 -17.87 -8.48
CA LEU A 211 -5.07 -16.46 -8.21
C LEU A 211 -4.15 -15.58 -9.09
N GLY A 212 -4.75 -14.57 -9.74
CA GLY A 212 -4.02 -13.63 -10.60
C GLY A 212 -3.97 -14.01 -12.08
N LEU A 213 -4.61 -15.10 -12.50
CA LEU A 213 -4.95 -15.29 -13.90
C LEU A 213 -6.01 -14.28 -14.34
N GLY A 214 -5.90 -13.83 -15.58
CA GLY A 214 -6.77 -12.80 -16.13
C GLY A 214 -6.73 -12.77 -17.65
N GLN A 215 -7.53 -11.86 -18.19
CA GLN A 215 -7.64 -11.61 -19.62
C GLN A 215 -7.51 -10.12 -19.91
N ARG A 216 -7.19 -9.80 -21.16
CA ARG A 216 -7.20 -8.42 -21.64
C ARG A 216 -8.55 -8.11 -22.26
N LEU A 217 -9.16 -7.00 -21.84
CA LEU A 217 -10.28 -6.38 -22.55
C LEU A 217 -9.81 -4.99 -22.98
N GLY A 218 -9.43 -4.86 -24.26
CA GLY A 218 -8.79 -3.66 -24.80
C GLY A 218 -7.41 -3.39 -24.16
N PRO A 219 -7.13 -2.16 -23.67
CA PRO A 219 -5.85 -1.82 -23.07
C PRO A 219 -5.72 -2.29 -21.61
N PHE A 220 -6.82 -2.76 -20.99
CA PHE A 220 -6.85 -3.10 -19.58
C PHE A 220 -6.85 -4.62 -19.34
N TRP A 221 -6.34 -5.01 -18.18
CA TRP A 221 -6.36 -6.39 -17.69
C TRP A 221 -7.48 -6.55 -16.65
N TYR A 222 -8.12 -7.71 -16.67
CA TYR A 222 -9.23 -8.08 -15.81
C TYR A 222 -9.00 -9.50 -15.27
N PRO A 223 -9.32 -9.77 -13.99
CA PRO A 223 -9.19 -11.11 -13.42
C PRO A 223 -10.17 -12.08 -14.07
N LEU A 224 -9.77 -13.35 -14.19
CA LEU A 224 -10.71 -14.43 -14.48
C LEU A 224 -11.58 -14.69 -13.23
N ALA A 225 -12.82 -15.10 -13.47
CA ALA A 225 -13.69 -15.51 -12.37
C ALA A 225 -13.08 -16.73 -11.66
N VAL A 226 -13.07 -16.69 -10.33
CA VAL A 226 -12.64 -17.80 -9.50
C VAL A 226 -13.85 -18.70 -9.27
N SER A 227 -13.87 -19.89 -9.88
CA SER A 227 -14.87 -20.92 -9.62
C SER A 227 -14.62 -21.53 -8.23
N GLN A 228 -15.67 -21.65 -7.41
CA GLN A 228 -15.56 -22.38 -6.16
C GLN A 228 -15.46 -23.89 -6.41
N PRO A 229 -14.52 -24.60 -5.77
CA PRO A 229 -14.54 -26.05 -5.74
C PRO A 229 -15.83 -26.53 -5.05
N ILE A 230 -16.52 -27.49 -5.65
CA ILE A 230 -17.64 -28.18 -5.01
C ILE A 230 -17.02 -29.12 -3.95
N ALA A 231 -17.50 -29.08 -2.71
CA ALA A 231 -17.08 -30.06 -1.71
C ALA A 231 -17.52 -31.45 -2.17
N ASP A 232 -16.66 -32.46 -2.01
CA ASP A 232 -17.11 -33.85 -2.12
C ASP A 232 -18.12 -34.09 -1.00
N GLU A 233 -19.40 -34.03 -1.33
CA GLU A 233 -20.44 -34.67 -0.53
C GLU A 233 -20.16 -36.16 -0.61
N GLY A 234 -19.34 -36.65 0.32
CA GLY A 234 -19.05 -38.07 0.44
C GLY A 234 -20.37 -38.84 0.45
N GLN A 235 -20.50 -39.79 -0.47
CA GLN A 235 -21.51 -40.83 -0.40
C GLN A 235 -21.29 -41.56 0.93
N GLU A 236 -22.17 -41.32 1.90
CA GLU A 236 -22.34 -42.18 3.09
C GLU A 236 -22.76 -43.60 2.68
#